data_AF-A0A0N0PF63-F1
#
_entry.id   AF-A0A0N0PF63-F1
#
_cell.length_a   1.000
_cell.length_b   1.000
_cell.length_c   1.000
_cell.angle_alpha   90.00
_cell.angle_beta   90.00
_cell.angle_gamma   90.00
#
_symmetry.space_group_name_H-M   'P 1'
#
loop_
_entity.id
_entity.type
_entity.pdbx_description
1 polymer ?
#
loop_
_entity_poly.entity_id
_entity_poly.type
_entity_poly.pdbx_seq_one_letter_code
_entity_poly.pdbx_strand_id
1 'polypeptide(L)'
;GREMDTRCTIYKKTDEIYQLKLKASRMFYSEVRNKHGSMPFNLRSFDKETSARLGVVECVNHKLIEPFQVCYLPTNLYECCHQQ
;
A
#
# COMPACT_ATOMS: atom_id res chain seq x y z
N GLY A 1 5.90 20.35 -12.59
CA GLY A 1 5.26 19.09 -12.17
C GLY A 1 5.71 18.80 -10.76
N ARG A 2 4.80 18.77 -9.79
CA ARG A 2 5.09 18.15 -8.50
C ARG A 2 4.20 16.93 -8.43
N GLU A 3 4.66 15.89 -9.11
CA GLU A 3 4.13 14.56 -8.87
C GLU A 3 4.37 14.28 -7.39
N MET A 4 3.24 14.12 -6.71
CA MET A 4 3.13 14.06 -5.29
C MET A 4 3.78 12.75 -4.85
N ASP A 5 5.07 12.78 -4.54
CA ASP A 5 5.85 11.72 -3.86
C ASP A 5 5.34 11.53 -2.42
N THR A 6 4.02 11.49 -2.25
CA THR A 6 3.41 11.10 -0.98
C THR A 6 3.58 9.60 -0.93
N ARG A 7 4.54 9.16 -0.12
CA ARG A 7 4.79 7.74 0.15
C ARG A 7 3.45 7.05 0.36
N CYS A 8 3.09 6.14 -0.54
CA CYS A 8 1.89 5.34 -0.41
C CYS A 8 2.02 4.52 0.87
N THR A 9 1.27 4.88 1.91
CA THR A 9 1.28 4.14 3.18
C THR A 9 0.22 3.07 3.23
N ILE A 10 -0.77 3.13 2.33
CA ILE A 10 -1.92 2.23 2.29
C ILE A 10 -1.77 1.26 1.13
N TYR A 11 -1.90 -0.01 1.44
CA TYR A 11 -1.76 -1.11 0.50
C TYR A 11 -2.95 -2.05 0.61
N LYS A 12 -3.32 -2.67 -0.50
CA LYS A 12 -4.33 -3.73 -0.54
C LYS A 12 -3.71 -5.00 -1.08
N LYS A 13 -4.05 -6.14 -0.47
CA LYS A 13 -3.65 -7.44 -1.01
C LYS A 13 -4.53 -7.85 -2.19
N THR A 14 -3.94 -8.56 -3.13
CA THR A 14 -4.62 -9.24 -4.24
C THR A 14 -4.78 -10.73 -3.90
N ASP A 15 -5.55 -11.48 -4.69
CA ASP A 15 -5.72 -12.94 -4.51
C ASP A 15 -4.71 -13.76 -5.34
N GLU A 16 -3.70 -13.10 -5.92
CA GLU A 16 -2.69 -13.78 -6.73
C GLU A 16 -1.79 -14.66 -5.86
N ILE A 17 -1.58 -15.91 -6.29
CA ILE A 17 -0.75 -16.88 -5.58
C ILE A 17 0.62 -16.95 -6.25
N TYR A 18 1.60 -16.27 -5.67
CA TYR A 18 3.00 -16.32 -6.11
C TYR A 18 3.91 -16.94 -5.05
N GLN A 19 4.88 -17.74 -5.49
CA GLN A 19 5.86 -18.38 -4.61
C GLN A 19 7.03 -17.43 -4.35
N LEU A 20 6.91 -16.62 -3.30
CA LEU A 20 7.92 -15.64 -2.88
C LEU A 20 9.27 -16.31 -2.58
N LYS A 21 10.34 -15.84 -3.24
CA LYS A 21 11.69 -16.42 -3.08
C LYS A 21 12.38 -15.93 -1.81
N LEU A 22 12.18 -14.67 -1.43
CA LEU A 22 12.80 -14.09 -0.23
C LEU A 22 12.08 -14.54 1.05
N LYS A 23 12.88 -14.88 2.08
CA LYS A 23 12.36 -15.22 3.42
C LYS A 23 11.66 -14.03 4.07
N ALA A 24 12.18 -12.81 3.87
CA ALA A 24 11.60 -11.59 4.40
C ALA A 24 10.19 -11.34 3.86
N SER A 25 9.99 -11.53 2.55
CA SER A 25 8.70 -11.34 1.91
C SER A 25 7.67 -12.40 2.33
N ARG A 26 8.09 -13.67 2.46
CA ARG A 26 7.25 -14.74 3.01
C ARG A 26 6.74 -14.44 4.42
N MET A 27 7.62 -13.97 5.30
CA MET A 27 7.26 -13.58 6.67
C MET A 27 6.28 -12.41 6.66
N PHE A 28 6.54 -11.38 5.84
CA PHE A 28 5.67 -10.22 5.69
C PHE A 28 4.28 -10.60 5.17
N TYR A 29 4.20 -11.42 4.12
CA TYR A 29 2.92 -11.86 3.55
C TYR A 29 2.09 -12.69 4.54
N SER A 30 2.73 -13.53 5.37
CA SER A 30 2.06 -14.29 6.43
C SER A 30 1.48 -13.37 7.52
N GLU A 31 2.24 -12.38 7.97
CA GLU A 31 1.79 -11.35 8.92
C GLU A 31 0.58 -10.57 8.39
N VAL A 32 0.66 -10.11 7.13
CA VAL A 32 -0.44 -9.40 6.44
C VAL A 32 -1.68 -10.28 6.37
N ARG A 33 -1.53 -11.55 5.96
CA ARG A 33 -2.64 -12.50 5.84
C ARG A 33 -3.32 -12.73 7.19
N ASN A 34 -2.56 -12.85 8.28
CA ASN A 34 -3.09 -13.09 9.62
C ASN A 34 -3.74 -11.84 10.24
N LYS A 35 -3.13 -10.66 10.09
CA LYS A 35 -3.63 -9.42 10.72
C LYS A 35 -4.74 -8.74 9.94
N HIS A 36 -4.61 -8.67 8.62
CA HIS A 36 -5.43 -7.80 7.77
C HIS A 36 -6.33 -8.57 6.80
N GLY A 37 -6.02 -9.84 6.50
CA GLY A 37 -6.82 -10.62 5.55
C GLY A 37 -6.92 -9.89 4.20
N SER A 38 -8.13 -9.59 3.73
CA SER A 38 -8.39 -8.83 2.49
C SER A 38 -8.62 -7.34 2.69
N MET A 39 -8.54 -6.84 3.93
CA MET A 39 -8.71 -5.42 4.23
C MET A 39 -7.43 -4.64 3.85
N PRO A 40 -7.54 -3.41 3.31
CA PRO A 40 -6.38 -2.55 3.13
C PRO A 40 -5.69 -2.28 4.46
N PHE A 41 -4.37 -2.15 4.42
CA PHE A 41 -3.53 -2.03 5.61
C PHE A 41 -2.44 -0.99 5.44
N ASN A 42 -1.92 -0.52 6.58
CA ASN A 42 -0.85 0.45 6.66
C ASN A 42 0.48 -0.22 6.99
N LEU A 43 1.53 0.14 6.26
CA LEU A 43 2.93 -0.24 6.55
C LEU A 43 3.39 0.11 7.99
N ARG A 44 2.86 1.18 8.59
CA ARG A 44 3.22 1.62 9.95
C ARG A 44 2.66 0.71 11.05
N SER A 45 1.63 -0.07 10.76
CA SER A 45 1.02 -0.98 11.75
C SER A 45 1.87 -2.22 12.04
N PHE A 46 2.98 -2.42 11.32
CA PHE A 46 3.89 -3.53 11.52
C PHE A 46 5.02 -3.16 12.48
N ASP A 47 5.33 -4.07 13.41
CA ASP A 47 6.40 -3.93 14.39
C ASP A 47 7.80 -3.86 13.73
N LYS A 48 7.98 -4.57 12.62
CA LYS A 48 9.24 -4.65 11.87
C LYS A 48 9.22 -3.80 10.61
N GLU A 49 9.39 -2.50 10.77
CA GLU A 49 9.33 -1.54 9.67
C GLU A 49 10.37 -1.82 8.56
N THR A 50 11.60 -2.19 8.92
CA THR A 50 12.67 -2.51 7.95
C THR A 50 12.32 -3.73 7.10
N SER A 51 11.78 -4.78 7.72
CA SER A 51 11.37 -6.00 7.01
C SER A 51 10.12 -5.78 6.16
N ALA A 52 9.19 -4.95 6.64
CA ALA A 52 7.98 -4.59 5.91
C ALA A 52 8.30 -3.78 4.64
N ARG A 53 9.21 -2.80 4.72
CA ARG A 53 9.68 -2.05 3.55
C ARG A 53 10.31 -2.96 2.49
N LEU A 54 11.16 -3.90 2.90
CA LEU A 54 11.80 -4.86 1.99
C LEU A 54 10.78 -5.83 1.37
N GLY A 55 9.83 -6.33 2.17
CA GLY A 55 8.79 -7.25 1.70
C GLY A 55 7.82 -6.59 0.71
N VAL A 56 7.42 -5.35 0.97
CA VAL A 56 6.49 -4.61 0.10
C VAL A 56 7.05 -4.41 -1.30
N VAL A 57 8.34 -4.10 -1.46
CA VAL A 57 8.93 -3.88 -2.79
C VAL A 57 8.80 -5.11 -3.68
N GLU A 58 9.08 -6.30 -3.13
CA GLU A 58 8.92 -7.56 -3.87
C GLU A 58 7.44 -7.84 -4.17
N CYS A 59 6.56 -7.68 -3.17
CA CYS A 59 5.13 -7.95 -3.35
C CYS A 59 4.46 -7.03 -4.39
N VAL A 60 4.85 -5.75 -4.43
CA VAL A 60 4.36 -4.79 -5.43
C VAL A 60 4.86 -5.16 -6.83
N ASN A 61 6.14 -5.55 -6.95
CA ASN A 61 6.70 -5.97 -8.24
C ASN A 61 6.01 -7.23 -8.80
N HIS A 62 5.59 -8.14 -7.92
CA HIS A 62 4.85 -9.35 -8.27
C HIS A 62 3.32 -9.17 -8.28
N LYS A 63 2.79 -7.94 -8.16
CA LYS A 63 1.36 -7.61 -8.14
C LYS A 63 0.52 -8.28 -7.03
N LEU A 64 1.17 -8.91 -6.06
CA LEU A 64 0.52 -9.48 -4.87
C LEU A 64 -0.15 -8.41 -4.00
N ILE A 65 0.39 -7.19 -4.06
CA ILE A 65 -0.06 -6.05 -3.28
C ILE A 65 -0.08 -4.83 -4.18
N GLU A 66 -1.19 -4.10 -4.17
CA GLU A 66 -1.34 -2.85 -4.91
C GLU A 66 -1.33 -1.64 -3.97
N PRO A 67 -0.55 -0.59 -4.28
CA PRO A 67 -0.57 0.66 -3.52
C PRO A 67 -1.83 1.46 -3.85
N PHE A 68 -2.50 1.98 -2.82
CA PHE A 68 -3.56 2.97 -3.01
C PHE A 68 -2.94 4.34 -3.24
N GLN A 69 -2.97 4.80 -4.50
CA GLN A 69 -2.55 6.15 -4.84
C GLN A 69 -3.50 7.18 -4.21
N VAL A 70 -2.93 8.25 -3.65
CA VAL A 70 -3.72 9.36 -3.10
C VAL A 70 -4.20 10.21 -4.27
N CYS A 71 -5.50 10.15 -4.56
CA CYS A 71 -6.13 11.08 -5.49
C CYS A 71 -6.31 12.43 -4.79
N TYR A 72 -5.58 13.44 -5.25
CA TYR A 72 -5.85 14.82 -4.86
C TYR A 72 -6.88 15.38 -5.81
N LEU A 73 -8.03 15.81 -5.26
CA LEU A 73 -8.98 16.59 -6.02
C LEU A 73 -8.30 17.90 -6.43
N PRO A 74 -8.37 18.31 -7.71
CA PRO A 74 -7.75 19.54 -8.16
C PRO A 74 -8.38 20.71 -7.40
N THR A 75 -7.51 21.64 -7.03
CA THR A 75 -7.82 22.81 -6.22
C THR A 75 -8.93 23.70 -6.77
N ASN A 76 -9.26 23.56 -8.04
CA ASN A 76 -10.22 24.43 -8.71
C ASN A 76 -11.69 24.04 -8.52
N LEU A 77 -12.02 23.11 -7.61
CA LEU A 77 -13.40 22.69 -7.34
C LEU A 77 -13.99 23.26 -6.03
N TYR A 78 -13.20 23.96 -5.20
CA TYR A 78 -13.73 24.54 -3.96
C TYR A 78 -14.53 25.84 -4.17
N GLU A 79 -14.42 26.48 -5.32
CA GLU A 79 -15.16 27.71 -5.61
C GLU A 79 -16.66 27.47 -5.87
N CYS A 80 -17.08 26.25 -6.22
CA CYS A 80 -18.50 25.98 -6.53
C CYS A 80 -19.41 25.80 -5.30
N CYS A 81 -18.87 25.73 -4.08
CA CYS A 81 -19.68 25.50 -2.87
C CYS A 81 -19.99 26.78 -2.07
N HIS A 82 -19.35 27.90 -2.40
CA HIS A 82 -19.51 29.17 -1.66
C HIS A 82 -20.45 30.18 -2.35
N GLN A 83 -21.14 29.79 -3.42
CA GLN A 83 -21.99 30.68 -4.22
C GLN A 83 -23.46 30.24 -4.36
N GLN A 84 -23.95 29.41 -3.44
CA GLN A 84 -25.39 29.20 -3.24
C GLN A 84 -25.85 29.80 -1.92
#